data_AF-A0AAE8MG07-F1
#
_entry.id   AF-A0AAE8MG07-F1
#
_cell.length_a   1.000
_cell.length_b   1.000
_cell.length_c   1.000
_cell.angle_alpha   90.00
_cell.angle_beta   90.00
_cell.angle_gamma   90.00
#
_symmetry.space_group_name_H-M   'P 1'
#
loop_
_entity.id
_entity.type
_entity.pdbx_description
1 polymer ?
#
loop_
_entity_poly.entity_id
_entity_poly.type
_entity_poly.pdbx_seq_one_letter_code
_entity_poly.pdbx_strand_id
1 'polypeptide(L)'
;MSQPTLTAEYVSPVSELFKVSHTLPAISSTASTSDKSAYLKALRASIADTQATINQELTARMEQDKARDAAAEAKEEENYGEEVQEEED
;
A
#
# COMPACT_ATOMS: atom_id res chain seq x y z
N MET A 1 -17.80 26.05 -5.86
CA MET A 1 -16.38 25.68 -5.98
C MET A 1 -16.24 24.24 -5.53
N SER A 2 -15.69 23.34 -6.35
CA SER A 2 -15.46 21.95 -5.96
C SER A 2 -14.29 21.88 -4.97
N GLN A 3 -14.39 21.05 -3.93
CA GLN A 3 -13.28 20.81 -3.01
C GLN A 3 -12.24 19.91 -3.68
N PRO A 4 -10.95 20.31 -3.72
CA PRO A 4 -9.91 19.46 -4.25
C PRO A 4 -9.68 18.23 -3.36
N THR A 5 -9.25 17.13 -3.96
CA THR A 5 -8.94 15.88 -3.27
C THR A 5 -7.54 15.41 -3.63
N LEU A 6 -6.76 15.01 -2.63
CA LEU A 6 -5.53 14.24 -2.83
C LEU A 6 -5.90 12.75 -2.79
N THR A 7 -5.55 12.01 -3.84
CA THR A 7 -5.86 10.59 -3.94
C THR A 7 -4.65 9.77 -4.34
N ALA A 8 -4.55 8.56 -3.82
CA ALA A 8 -3.60 7.54 -4.26
C ALA A 8 -4.34 6.20 -4.42
N GLU A 9 -3.99 5.45 -5.46
CA GLU A 9 -4.57 4.14 -5.76
C GLU A 9 -3.43 3.16 -6.04
N TYR A 10 -3.45 2.04 -5.32
CA TYR A 10 -2.53 0.94 -5.53
C TYR A 10 -3.25 -0.22 -6.21
N VAL A 11 -2.62 -0.79 -7.23
CA VAL A 11 -3.12 -1.92 -7.99
C VAL A 11 -2.01 -2.95 -8.11
N SER A 12 -2.34 -4.23 -7.89
CA SER A 12 -1.44 -5.36 -8.04
C SER A 12 -2.18 -6.52 -8.71
N PRO A 13 -1.49 -7.38 -9.48
CA PRO A 13 -2.08 -8.60 -10.01
C PRO A 13 -2.43 -9.64 -8.93
N VAL A 14 -1.77 -9.57 -7.77
CA VAL A 14 -1.80 -10.63 -6.74
C VAL A 14 -2.35 -10.11 -5.42
N SER A 15 -2.10 -8.84 -5.10
CA SER A 15 -2.51 -8.23 -3.83
C SER A 15 -3.77 -7.38 -3.99
N GLU A 16 -4.57 -7.28 -2.93
CA GLU A 16 -5.79 -6.48 -2.92
C GLU A 16 -5.53 -5.01 -3.23
N LEU A 17 -6.46 -4.37 -3.94
CA LEU A 17 -6.42 -2.94 -4.21
C LEU A 17 -6.57 -2.13 -2.91
N PHE A 18 -5.83 -1.04 -2.77
CA PHE A 18 -6.08 -0.07 -1.71
C PHE A 18 -6.08 1.37 -2.24
N LYS A 19 -6.84 2.23 -1.55
CA LYS A 19 -7.06 3.63 -1.94
C LYS A 19 -6.91 4.55 -0.74
N VAL A 20 -6.26 5.67 -0.96
CA VAL A 20 -6.18 6.78 0.00
C VAL A 20 -6.86 7.99 -0.64
N SER A 21 -7.69 8.70 0.13
CA SER A 21 -8.37 9.91 -0.30
C SER A 21 -8.44 10.92 0.83
N HIS A 22 -7.97 12.13 0.57
CA HIS A 22 -8.05 13.26 1.50
C HIS A 22 -8.74 14.43 0.83
N THR A 23 -9.80 14.91 1.45
CA THR A 23 -10.45 16.15 1.06
C THR A 23 -9.64 17.34 1.56
N LEU A 24 -9.37 18.29 0.68
CA LEU A 24 -8.60 19.49 0.98
C LEU A 24 -9.52 20.72 1.08
N PRO A 25 -9.09 21.77 1.80
CA PRO A 25 -9.82 23.03 1.84
C PRO A 25 -10.05 23.58 0.42
N ALA A 26 -11.26 24.07 0.14
CA ALA A 26 -11.54 24.73 -1.12
C ALA A 26 -10.74 26.03 -1.23
N ILE A 27 -10.13 26.27 -2.39
CA ILE A 27 -9.42 27.52 -2.68
C ILE A 27 -10.03 28.19 -3.91
N SER A 28 -10.27 29.50 -3.80
CA SER A 28 -10.68 30.35 -4.92
C SER A 28 -9.48 31.01 -5.58
N SER A 29 -9.60 31.44 -6.84
CA SER A 29 -8.60 32.27 -7.51
C SER A 29 -8.34 33.60 -6.78
N THR A 30 -9.33 34.08 -6.01
CA THR A 30 -9.24 35.30 -5.18
C THR A 30 -8.87 35.01 -3.71
N ALA A 31 -8.41 33.81 -3.39
CA ALA A 31 -8.09 33.41 -2.01
C ALA A 31 -6.99 34.28 -1.37
N SER A 32 -7.16 34.58 -0.09
CA SER A 32 -6.19 35.33 0.69
C SER A 32 -4.90 34.54 0.91
N THR A 33 -3.84 35.21 1.37
CA THR A 33 -2.59 34.54 1.76
C THR A 33 -2.80 33.57 2.92
N SER A 34 -3.73 33.87 3.83
CA SER A 34 -4.12 32.99 4.93
C SER A 34 -4.76 31.71 4.40
N ASP A 35 -5.70 31.82 3.46
CA ASP A 35 -6.38 30.65 2.86
C ASP A 35 -5.40 29.77 2.11
N LYS A 36 -4.48 30.39 1.35
CA LYS A 36 -3.37 29.68 0.67
C LYS A 36 -2.48 28.94 1.64
N SER A 37 -2.14 29.56 2.76
CA SER A 37 -1.31 28.94 3.80
C SER A 37 -2.04 27.77 4.47
N ALA A 38 -3.33 27.92 4.77
CA ALA A 38 -4.15 26.85 5.34
C ALA A 38 -4.29 25.65 4.39
N TYR A 39 -4.53 25.91 3.10
CA TYR A 39 -4.56 24.87 2.07
C TYR A 39 -3.24 24.11 1.98
N LEU A 40 -2.11 24.82 1.89
CA LEU A 40 -0.79 24.19 1.81
C LEU A 40 -0.43 23.41 3.07
N LYS A 41 -0.87 23.87 4.25
CA LYS A 41 -0.71 23.14 5.51
C LYS A 41 -1.51 21.83 5.48
N ALA A 42 -2.78 21.89 5.07
CA ALA A 42 -3.64 20.71 4.94
C ALA A 42 -3.06 19.73 3.92
N LEU A 43 -2.64 20.21 2.75
CA LEU A 43 -2.02 19.38 1.71
C LEU A 43 -0.77 18.65 2.22
N ARG A 44 0.12 19.35 2.94
CA ARG A 44 1.32 18.71 3.51
C ARG A 44 0.99 17.62 4.53
N ALA A 45 0.01 17.87 5.40
CA ALA A 45 -0.45 16.87 6.35
C ALA A 45 -1.02 15.65 5.62
N SER A 46 -1.92 15.86 4.65
CA SER A 46 -2.50 14.77 3.86
C SER A 46 -1.44 13.96 3.10
N ILE A 47 -0.40 14.61 2.57
CA ILE A 47 0.72 13.91 1.93
C ILE A 47 1.47 13.02 2.94
N ALA A 48 1.79 13.55 4.12
CA ALA A 48 2.49 12.79 5.16
C ALA A 48 1.65 11.57 5.61
N ASP A 49 0.35 11.75 5.80
CA ASP A 49 -0.59 10.68 6.15
C ASP A 49 -0.70 9.63 5.03
N THR A 50 -0.77 10.08 3.77
CA THR A 50 -0.80 9.18 2.60
C THR A 50 0.48 8.35 2.54
N GLN A 51 1.64 8.97 2.75
CA GLN A 51 2.93 8.28 2.77
C GLN A 51 2.99 7.25 3.91
N ALA A 52 2.58 7.62 5.11
CA ALA A 52 2.54 6.70 6.26
C ALA A 52 1.64 5.50 5.97
N THR A 53 0.45 5.74 5.41
CA THR A 53 -0.51 4.70 5.04
C THR A 53 0.08 3.75 3.99
N ILE A 54 0.66 4.28 2.91
CA ILE A 54 1.29 3.46 1.87
C ILE A 54 2.43 2.62 2.45
N ASN A 55 3.29 3.21 3.27
CA ASN A 55 4.40 2.47 3.89
C ASN A 55 3.89 1.34 4.78
N GLN A 56 2.87 1.59 5.58
CA GLN A 56 2.27 0.57 6.44
C GLN A 56 1.68 -0.58 5.61
N GLU A 57 0.86 -0.27 4.60
CA GLU A 57 0.21 -1.26 3.74
C GLU A 57 1.23 -2.11 2.97
N LEU A 58 2.22 -1.49 2.36
CA LEU A 58 3.24 -2.22 1.60
C LEU A 58 4.14 -3.05 2.51
N THR A 59 4.46 -2.56 3.71
CA THR A 59 5.26 -3.33 4.69
C THR A 59 4.52 -4.56 5.17
N ALA A 60 3.23 -4.43 5.53
CA ALA A 60 2.42 -5.57 5.93
C ALA A 60 2.32 -6.64 4.83
N ARG A 61 2.23 -6.22 3.56
CA ARG A 61 2.21 -7.14 2.42
C ARG A 61 3.54 -7.84 2.19
N MET A 62 4.66 -7.14 2.34
CA MET A 62 5.99 -7.77 2.29
C MET A 62 6.16 -8.83 3.38
N GLU A 63 5.66 -8.59 4.58
CA GLU A 63 5.68 -9.57 5.67
C GLU A 63 4.81 -10.79 5.36
N GLN A 64 3.62 -10.58 4.78
CA GLN A 64 2.74 -11.65 4.32
C GLN A 64 3.40 -12.49 3.21
N ASP A 65 4.01 -11.84 2.22
CA ASP A 65 4.70 -12.52 1.12
C ASP A 65 5.88 -13.34 1.65
N LYS A 66 6.68 -12.79 2.56
CA LYS A 66 7.78 -13.51 3.21
C LYS A 66 7.30 -14.74 3.97
N ALA A 67 6.19 -14.64 4.71
CA ALA A 67 5.63 -15.76 5.45
C ALA A 67 5.08 -16.86 4.52
N ARG A 68 4.45 -16.46 3.40
CA ARG A 68 3.99 -17.40 2.37
C ARG A 68 5.16 -18.15 1.74
N ASP A 69 6.21 -17.43 1.37
CA ASP A 69 7.36 -18.01 0.68
C ASP A 69 8.12 -18.98 1.60
N ALA A 70 8.31 -18.62 2.88
CA ALA A 70 8.90 -19.51 3.88
C ALA A 70 8.06 -20.79 4.11
N ALA A 71 6.72 -20.69 4.07
CA ALA A 71 5.85 -21.85 4.19
C ALA A 71 5.88 -22.74 2.94
N ALA A 72 6.14 -22.17 1.76
CA ALA A 72 6.32 -22.93 0.53
C ALA A 72 7.66 -23.69 0.54
N GLU A 73 8.74 -23.03 0.95
CA GLU A 73 10.07 -23.66 1.12
C GLU A 73 10.02 -24.82 2.12
N ALA A 74 9.37 -24.64 3.28
CA ALA A 74 9.24 -25.71 4.27
C ALA A 74 8.50 -26.95 3.72
N LYS A 75 7.43 -26.73 2.94
CA LYS A 75 6.71 -27.84 2.27
C LYS A 75 7.54 -28.52 1.20
N GLU A 76 8.37 -27.76 0.48
CA GLU A 76 9.28 -28.33 -0.51
C GLU A 76 10.37 -29.17 0.17
N GLU A 77 10.97 -28.70 1.26
CA GLU A 77 11.93 -29.47 2.07
C GLU A 77 11.32 -30.74 2.68
N GLU A 78 10.08 -30.70 3.16
CA GLU A 78 9.35 -31.89 3.64
C GLU A 78 9.14 -32.93 2.53
N ASN A 79 8.91 -32.48 1.29
CA ASN A 79 8.73 -33.35 0.14
C ASN A 79 10.05 -33.98 -0.38
N TYR A 80 11.20 -33.35 -0.11
CA TYR A 80 12.53 -33.90 -0.46
C TYR A 80 12.90 -35.17 0.35
N GLY A 81 12.17 -35.49 1.41
CA GLY A 81 12.31 -36.74 2.18
C GLY A 81 11.43 -37.90 1.68
N GLU A 82 10.51 -37.63 0.75
CA GLU A 82 9.65 -38.60 0.08
C GLU A 82 10.10 -38.86 -1.37
N GLU A 83 11.41 -38.91 -1.61
CA GLU A 83 11.98 -39.63 -2.76
C GLU A 83 11.73 -41.14 -2.52
N VAL A 84 10.45 -41.57 -2.54
CA VAL A 84 10.07 -42.97 -2.52
C VAL A 84 10.41 -43.50 -3.89
N GLN A 85 11.68 -43.86 -4.03
CA GLN A 85 12.16 -45.04 -4.74
C GLN A 85 11.05 -45.71 -5.56
N GLU A 86 10.80 -45.22 -6.77
CA GLU A 86 10.19 -46.07 -7.78
C GLU A 86 11.24 -47.14 -8.07
N GLU A 87 11.19 -48.23 -7.27
CA GLU A 87 11.96 -49.44 -7.47
C GLU A 87 11.71 -49.92 -8.90
N GLU A 88 12.79 -50.05 -9.66
CA GLU A 88 12.85 -50.73 -10.94
C GLU A 88 12.27 -52.15 -10.80
N ASP A 89 11.23 -52.47 -11.57
CA ASP A 89 10.87 -53.83 -12.01
C ASP A 89 10.30 -53.79 -13.44
#